data_AF-A0A1I7SJK9-F1
#
_entry.id   AF-A0A1I7SJK9-F1
#
_cell.length_a   1.000
_cell.length_b   1.000
_cell.length_c   1.000
_cell.angle_alpha   90.00
_cell.angle_beta   90.00
_cell.angle_gamma   90.00
#
_symmetry.space_group_name_H-M   'P 1'
#
loop_
_entity.id
_entity.type
_entity.pdbx_description
1 polymer ?
#
loop_
_entity_poly.entity_id
_entity_poly.type
_entity_poly.pdbx_seq_one_letter_code
_entity_poly.pdbx_strand_id
1 'polypeptide(L)'
;MVPHCIYLTTFFPKPSFSRKTQLSEHPYKFALYSELCEVKKKLCPHMRYPMDDTQCMDDPQLMRLDNMLAAEGVAGPERNIQPSGDASTTDQADYKQKLQQIRDTYHKELHKYQEASNQFTHHVKSLLFEQNNTRPISKLEIDRMVMIIQRKFSGIQVQLKQSTCENVMMLRSRFLDARRKRRNFSKQATEILNEYFYSHLNNPYPSEETKEELARQCQITVSQVANWFGNKRIRYKKNLAKSQEEANLYVNKKAAQVQQNYMIGTAAGMINPYDLYQYKF
;
A
#
# COMPACT_ATOMS: atom_id res chain seq x y z
N MET A 1 -32.84 -17.33 1.08
CA MET A 1 -33.41 -18.68 0.84
C MET A 1 -32.25 -19.65 0.66
N VAL A 2 -31.92 -20.39 1.73
CA VAL A 2 -30.82 -21.37 1.74
C VAL A 2 -31.40 -22.71 1.25
N PRO A 3 -30.85 -23.35 0.20
CA PRO A 3 -31.48 -24.53 -0.37
C PRO A 3 -31.32 -25.76 0.55
N HIS A 4 -32.43 -26.48 0.69
CA HIS A 4 -32.60 -27.79 1.31
C HIS A 4 -31.67 -28.86 0.72
N CYS A 5 -30.39 -28.89 1.13
CA CYS A 5 -29.47 -29.98 0.77
C CYS A 5 -28.69 -30.57 1.96
N ILE A 6 -29.03 -30.18 3.20
CA ILE A 6 -28.35 -30.69 4.40
C ILE A 6 -29.06 -31.93 5.01
N TYR A 7 -30.26 -32.29 4.54
CA TYR A 7 -31.08 -33.30 5.22
C TYR A 7 -30.91 -34.76 4.75
N LEU A 8 -30.03 -35.08 3.80
CA LEU A 8 -29.81 -36.48 3.36
C LEU A 8 -28.57 -37.16 3.97
N THR A 9 -27.81 -36.47 4.83
CA THR A 9 -26.63 -37.07 5.49
C THR A 9 -26.91 -37.65 6.88
N THR A 10 -28.13 -37.56 7.39
CA THR A 10 -28.45 -37.94 8.78
C THR A 10 -29.04 -39.34 8.98
N PHE A 11 -29.22 -40.16 7.93
CA PHE A 11 -29.94 -41.44 8.04
C PHE A 11 -29.19 -42.70 7.57
N PHE A 12 -27.87 -42.67 7.49
CA PHE A 12 -27.08 -43.91 7.40
C PHE A 12 -26.14 -44.02 8.60
N PRO A 13 -26.37 -44.98 9.52
CA PRO A 13 -25.42 -45.22 10.61
C PRO A 13 -24.06 -45.56 10.01
N LYS A 14 -23.00 -44.90 10.49
CA LYS A 14 -21.62 -45.18 10.06
C LYS A 14 -21.38 -46.70 10.21
N PRO A 15 -21.02 -47.42 9.14
CA PRO A 15 -20.81 -48.86 9.24
C PRO A 15 -19.67 -49.13 10.23
N SER A 16 -19.87 -50.11 11.12
CA SER A 16 -18.83 -50.60 12.02
C SER A 16 -17.61 -51.04 11.23
N PHE A 17 -16.43 -50.98 11.85
CA PHE A 17 -15.15 -51.34 11.21
C PHE A 17 -15.25 -52.71 10.50
N SER A 18 -15.84 -53.71 11.16
CA SER A 18 -16.05 -55.06 10.59
C SER A 18 -16.91 -55.08 9.33
N ARG A 19 -17.95 -54.22 9.22
CA ARG A 19 -18.78 -54.12 8.00
C ARG A 19 -18.03 -53.45 6.86
N LYS A 20 -17.14 -52.49 7.15
CA LYS A 20 -16.29 -51.86 6.12
C LYS A 20 -15.33 -52.88 5.50
N THR A 21 -14.74 -53.75 6.32
CA THR A 21 -13.83 -54.81 5.85
C THR A 21 -14.56 -55.83 4.97
N GLN A 22 -15.74 -56.30 5.39
CA GLN A 22 -16.57 -57.21 4.59
C GLN A 22 -16.99 -56.62 3.24
N LEU A 23 -17.40 -55.35 3.20
CA LEU A 23 -17.70 -54.67 1.92
C LEU A 23 -16.44 -54.52 1.05
N SER A 24 -15.28 -54.35 1.67
CA SER A 24 -14.02 -54.10 0.97
C SER A 24 -13.48 -55.33 0.22
N GLU A 25 -13.81 -56.53 0.70
CA GLU A 25 -13.38 -57.84 0.19
C GLU A 25 -14.41 -58.48 -0.74
N HIS A 26 -15.58 -57.86 -0.93
CA HIS A 26 -16.68 -58.45 -1.69
C HIS A 26 -16.39 -58.52 -3.21
N PRO A 27 -16.61 -59.65 -3.89
CA PRO A 27 -16.25 -59.84 -5.31
C PRO A 27 -16.89 -58.82 -6.26
N TYR A 28 -18.15 -58.45 -5.99
CA TYR A 28 -18.91 -57.50 -6.81
C TYR A 28 -18.69 -56.04 -6.43
N LYS A 29 -17.80 -55.74 -5.47
CA LYS A 29 -17.52 -54.36 -5.01
C LYS A 29 -17.20 -53.43 -6.17
N PHE A 30 -16.31 -53.85 -7.08
CA PHE A 30 -15.87 -53.02 -8.20
C PHE A 30 -17.00 -52.76 -9.20
N ALA A 31 -17.82 -53.76 -9.52
CA ALA A 31 -18.96 -53.62 -10.42
C ALA A 31 -20.04 -52.68 -9.84
N LEU A 32 -20.42 -52.89 -8.57
CA LEU A 32 -21.36 -52.03 -7.85
C LEU A 32 -20.83 -50.60 -7.70
N TYR A 33 -19.54 -50.43 -7.42
CA TYR A 33 -18.90 -49.12 -7.31
C TYR A 33 -18.98 -48.35 -8.63
N SER A 34 -18.69 -49.02 -9.75
CA SER A 34 -18.78 -48.42 -11.09
C SER A 34 -20.21 -47.97 -11.40
N GLU A 35 -21.20 -48.82 -11.14
CA GLU A 35 -22.60 -48.51 -11.43
C GLU A 35 -23.12 -47.36 -10.55
N LEU A 36 -22.78 -47.36 -9.26
CA LEU A 36 -23.14 -46.28 -8.35
C LEU A 36 -22.45 -44.96 -8.73
N CYS A 37 -21.22 -44.99 -9.25
CA CYS A 37 -20.57 -43.80 -9.80
C CYS A 37 -21.32 -43.25 -11.02
N GLU A 38 -21.74 -44.11 -11.95
CA GLU A 38 -22.51 -43.73 -13.13
C GLU A 38 -23.90 -43.18 -12.77
N VAL A 39 -24.60 -43.82 -11.84
CA VAL A 39 -25.88 -43.33 -11.29
C VAL A 39 -25.69 -41.96 -10.65
N LYS A 40 -24.63 -41.76 -9.86
CA LYS A 40 -24.33 -40.46 -9.22
C LYS A 40 -24.02 -39.37 -10.26
N LYS A 41 -23.26 -39.67 -11.31
CA LYS A 41 -23.01 -38.73 -12.43
C LYS A 41 -24.32 -38.32 -13.12
N LYS A 42 -25.25 -39.26 -13.31
CA LYS A 42 -26.56 -38.99 -13.95
C LYS A 42 -27.50 -38.17 -13.06
N LEU A 43 -27.47 -38.37 -11.75
CA LEU A 43 -28.36 -37.73 -10.78
C LEU A 43 -27.87 -36.38 -10.25
N CYS A 44 -26.59 -36.03 -10.42
CA CYS A 44 -26.02 -34.78 -9.90
C CYS A 44 -25.73 -33.80 -11.06
N PRO A 45 -26.63 -32.87 -11.40
CA PRO A 45 -26.47 -31.97 -12.55
C PRO A 45 -25.23 -31.09 -12.45
N HIS A 46 -24.80 -30.77 -11.22
CA HIS A 46 -23.58 -30.02 -10.98
C HIS A 46 -22.36 -30.74 -11.56
N MET A 47 -22.32 -32.09 -11.57
CA MET A 47 -21.25 -32.89 -12.18
C MET A 47 -21.21 -32.84 -13.72
N ARG A 48 -22.29 -32.42 -14.39
CA ARG A 48 -22.39 -32.40 -15.86
C ARG A 48 -21.73 -31.20 -16.52
N TYR A 49 -21.63 -30.09 -15.80
CA TYR A 49 -20.87 -28.95 -16.27
C TYR A 49 -19.51 -28.99 -15.59
N PRO A 50 -18.39 -29.23 -16.30
CA PRO A 50 -17.14 -28.67 -15.84
C PRO A 50 -17.43 -27.18 -15.65
N MET A 51 -17.14 -26.64 -14.46
CA MET A 51 -17.09 -25.19 -14.33
C MET A 51 -16.16 -24.75 -15.44
N ASP A 52 -16.69 -23.98 -16.38
CA ASP A 52 -16.02 -23.41 -17.54
C ASP A 52 -14.51 -23.32 -17.27
N ASP A 53 -13.70 -24.20 -17.88
CA ASP A 53 -12.24 -24.28 -17.67
C ASP A 53 -11.57 -22.91 -17.96
N THR A 54 -12.31 -22.01 -18.62
CA THR A 54 -12.00 -20.61 -18.87
C THR A 54 -11.97 -19.72 -17.61
N GLN A 55 -12.48 -20.16 -16.45
CA GLN A 55 -12.31 -19.45 -15.16
C GLN A 55 -11.06 -19.85 -14.38
N CYS A 56 -10.23 -20.74 -14.94
CA CYS A 56 -8.85 -20.94 -14.50
C CYS A 56 -7.87 -19.96 -15.17
N MET A 57 -8.37 -19.03 -16.00
CA MET A 57 -7.57 -17.94 -16.56
C MET A 57 -7.14 -17.01 -15.43
N ASP A 58 -5.83 -17.03 -15.18
CA ASP A 58 -5.03 -16.15 -14.33
C ASP A 58 -5.80 -14.94 -13.80
N ASP A 59 -6.02 -14.90 -12.48
CA ASP A 59 -6.65 -13.76 -11.82
C ASP A 59 -5.91 -12.48 -12.24
N PRO A 60 -6.56 -11.57 -13.01
CA PRO A 60 -5.90 -10.37 -13.54
C PRO A 60 -5.33 -9.50 -12.43
N GLN A 61 -5.95 -9.53 -11.25
CA GLN A 61 -5.46 -8.85 -10.07
C GLN A 61 -4.14 -9.47 -9.57
N LEU A 62 -4.06 -10.79 -9.54
CA LEU A 62 -2.87 -11.53 -9.11
C LEU A 62 -1.69 -11.28 -10.06
N MET A 63 -1.91 -11.35 -11.38
CA MET A 63 -0.89 -11.02 -12.38
C MET A 63 -0.39 -9.58 -12.26
N ARG A 64 -1.30 -8.62 -12.05
CA ARG A 64 -0.93 -7.22 -11.83
C ARG A 64 -0.04 -7.08 -10.59
N LEU A 65 -0.40 -7.74 -9.50
CA LEU A 65 0.39 -7.74 -8.26
C LEU A 65 1.77 -8.38 -8.47
N ASP A 66 1.85 -9.49 -9.20
CA ASP A 66 3.12 -10.14 -9.53
C ASP A 66 4.05 -9.25 -10.35
N ASN A 67 3.50 -8.60 -11.37
CA ASN A 67 4.25 -7.64 -12.18
C ASN A 67 4.73 -6.45 -11.34
N MET A 68 3.92 -5.95 -10.40
CA MET A 68 4.32 -4.87 -9.49
C MET A 68 5.44 -5.31 -8.53
N LEU A 69 5.31 -6.48 -7.90
CA LEU A 69 6.35 -7.00 -7.00
C LEU A 69 7.65 -7.32 -7.75
N ALA A 70 7.55 -7.80 -8.99
CA ALA A 70 8.71 -8.08 -9.82
C ALA A 70 9.44 -6.82 -10.29
N ALA A 71 8.68 -5.77 -10.64
CA ALA A 71 9.26 -4.47 -10.98
C ALA A 71 10.00 -3.81 -9.81
N GLU A 72 9.64 -4.16 -8.58
CA GLU A 72 10.26 -3.67 -7.34
C GLU A 72 11.36 -4.59 -6.79
N GLY A 73 11.64 -5.71 -7.47
CA GLY A 73 12.67 -6.68 -7.05
C GLY A 73 12.29 -7.45 -5.79
N VAL A 74 11.01 -7.46 -5.46
CA VAL A 74 10.45 -8.20 -4.31
C VAL A 74 10.10 -9.63 -4.72
N ALA A 75 9.75 -9.87 -5.99
CA ALA A 75 9.50 -11.20 -6.55
C ALA A 75 10.28 -11.43 -7.86
N GLY A 76 10.74 -12.65 -8.14
CA GLY A 76 11.46 -12.99 -9.38
C GLY A 76 12.99 -12.78 -9.33
N PRO A 77 13.72 -13.09 -10.43
CA PRO A 77 15.18 -13.01 -10.46
C PRO A 77 15.64 -11.57 -10.25
N GLU A 78 16.55 -11.38 -9.29
CA GLU A 78 17.11 -10.10 -8.83
C GLU A 78 17.42 -9.15 -9.99
N ARG A 79 16.49 -8.24 -10.30
CA ARG A 79 16.78 -7.09 -11.14
C ARG A 79 17.36 -6.03 -10.24
N ASN A 80 18.59 -5.60 -10.55
CA ASN A 80 19.29 -4.58 -9.78
C ASN A 80 18.59 -3.22 -10.00
N ILE A 81 17.59 -2.92 -9.18
CA ILE A 81 16.83 -1.67 -9.25
C ILE A 81 17.69 -0.60 -8.57
N GLN A 82 18.41 0.16 -9.37
CA GLN A 82 19.10 1.34 -8.90
C GLN A 82 18.09 2.45 -8.63
N PRO A 83 18.02 2.98 -7.39
CA PRO A 83 17.27 4.20 -7.11
C PRO A 83 17.83 5.32 -7.99
N SER A 84 17.03 5.86 -8.88
CA SER A 84 17.44 6.95 -9.76
C SER A 84 17.55 8.24 -8.94
N GLY A 85 18.77 8.75 -8.79
CA GLY A 85 19.07 10.12 -8.37
C GLY A 85 19.93 10.27 -7.11
N ASP A 86 20.63 11.40 -7.05
CA ASP A 86 21.55 11.92 -6.02
C ASP A 86 20.99 11.85 -4.57
N ALA A 87 20.90 10.66 -4.01
CA ALA A 87 20.67 10.45 -2.59
C ALA A 87 22.01 10.26 -1.87
N SER A 88 22.12 10.76 -0.64
CA SER A 88 23.25 10.43 0.23
C SER A 88 23.39 8.91 0.33
N THR A 89 24.62 8.42 0.32
CA THR A 89 24.96 6.99 0.37
C THR A 89 24.28 6.28 1.54
N THR A 90 24.15 6.96 2.69
CA THR A 90 23.47 6.44 3.88
C THR A 90 21.98 6.24 3.67
N ASP A 91 21.25 7.21 3.12
CA ASP A 91 19.79 7.05 2.92
C ASP A 91 19.46 6.02 1.84
N GLN A 92 20.34 5.92 0.83
CA GLN A 92 20.21 4.90 -0.19
C GLN A 92 20.44 3.50 0.40
N ALA A 93 21.37 3.36 1.34
CA ALA A 93 21.59 2.11 2.09
C ALA A 93 20.39 1.77 2.98
N ASP A 94 19.85 2.73 3.73
CA ASP A 94 18.67 2.54 4.58
C ASP A 94 17.44 2.14 3.78
N TYR A 95 17.22 2.75 2.61
CA TYR A 95 16.14 2.37 1.70
C TYR A 95 16.31 0.93 1.21
N LYS A 96 17.51 0.56 0.76
CA LYS A 96 17.82 -0.81 0.30
C LYS A 96 17.62 -1.83 1.41
N GLN A 97 18.07 -1.53 2.63
CA GLN A 97 17.88 -2.41 3.79
C GLN A 97 16.40 -2.61 4.11
N LYS A 98 15.60 -1.54 4.11
CA LYS A 98 14.15 -1.65 4.35
C LYS A 98 13.43 -2.41 3.24
N LEU A 99 13.84 -2.22 1.98
CA LEU A 99 13.31 -2.97 0.86
C LEU A 99 13.65 -4.46 0.97
N GLN A 100 14.88 -4.78 1.39
CA GLN A 100 15.31 -6.15 1.69
C GLN A 100 14.45 -6.77 2.80
N GLN A 101 14.18 -6.03 3.87
CA GLN A 101 13.33 -6.51 4.96
C GLN A 101 11.89 -6.83 4.48
N ILE A 102 11.32 -5.99 3.61
CA ILE A 102 10.01 -6.25 2.98
C ILE A 102 10.08 -7.55 2.16
N ARG A 103 11.16 -7.72 1.38
CA ARG A 103 11.39 -8.92 0.56
C ARG A 103 11.48 -10.19 1.40
N ASP A 104 12.27 -10.17 2.48
CA ASP A 104 12.45 -11.34 3.34
C ASP A 104 11.13 -11.71 4.03
N THR A 105 10.38 -10.70 4.48
CA THR A 105 9.05 -10.90 5.09
C THR A 105 8.08 -11.50 4.08
N TYR A 106 8.04 -10.98 2.85
CA TYR A 106 7.20 -11.51 1.78
C TYR A 106 7.49 -12.98 1.49
N HIS A 107 8.76 -13.36 1.30
CA HIS A 107 9.12 -14.75 1.01
C HIS A 107 8.81 -15.69 2.18
N LYS A 108 9.04 -15.23 3.42
CA LYS A 108 8.69 -15.99 4.63
C LYS A 108 7.18 -16.26 4.72
N GLU A 109 6.35 -15.25 4.51
CA GLU A 109 4.89 -15.40 4.54
C GLU A 109 4.38 -16.19 3.33
N LEU A 110 4.99 -16.04 2.15
CA LEU A 110 4.67 -16.83 0.97
C LEU A 110 4.95 -18.33 1.20
N HIS A 111 6.09 -18.67 1.81
CA HIS A 111 6.42 -20.05 2.14
C HIS A 111 5.38 -20.66 3.10
N LYS A 112 5.04 -19.95 4.18
CA LYS A 112 3.99 -20.39 5.12
C LYS A 112 2.64 -20.61 4.44
N TYR A 113 2.26 -19.70 3.55
CA TYR A 113 1.05 -19.82 2.75
C TYR A 113 1.06 -21.08 1.88
N GLN A 114 2.16 -21.30 1.14
CA GLN A 114 2.33 -22.46 0.26
C GLN A 114 2.27 -23.77 1.05
N GLU A 115 2.98 -23.83 2.18
CA GLU A 115 2.97 -24.98 3.07
C GLU A 115 1.57 -25.27 3.62
N ALA A 116 0.86 -24.26 4.15
CA ALA A 116 -0.50 -24.42 4.66
C ALA A 116 -1.48 -24.85 3.57
N SER A 117 -1.40 -24.26 2.37
CA SER A 117 -2.24 -24.61 1.23
C SER A 117 -2.01 -26.05 0.78
N ASN A 118 -0.75 -26.48 0.70
CA ASN A 118 -0.36 -27.83 0.31
C ASN A 118 -0.79 -28.86 1.35
N GLN A 119 -0.52 -28.61 2.64
CA GLN A 119 -0.92 -29.50 3.74
C GLN A 119 -2.43 -29.67 3.79
N PHE A 120 -3.18 -28.56 3.71
CA PHE A 120 -4.64 -28.62 3.71
C PHE A 120 -5.20 -29.37 2.50
N THR A 121 -4.67 -29.08 1.31
CA THR A 121 -5.08 -29.77 0.07
C THR A 121 -4.77 -31.26 0.14
N HIS A 122 -3.60 -31.63 0.65
CA HIS A 122 -3.22 -33.02 0.84
C HIS A 122 -4.14 -33.73 1.84
N HIS A 123 -4.42 -33.09 2.99
CA HIS A 123 -5.30 -33.63 4.00
C HIS A 123 -6.71 -33.89 3.44
N VAL A 124 -7.28 -32.93 2.72
CA VAL A 124 -8.60 -33.12 2.09
C VAL A 124 -8.57 -34.23 1.05
N LYS A 125 -7.52 -34.32 0.22
CA LYS A 125 -7.38 -35.43 -0.74
C LYS A 125 -7.34 -36.78 -0.03
N SER A 126 -6.54 -36.92 1.02
CA SER A 126 -6.44 -38.17 1.79
C SER A 126 -7.79 -38.56 2.40
N LEU A 127 -8.52 -37.60 3.00
CA LEU A 127 -9.86 -37.85 3.53
C LEU A 127 -10.86 -38.29 2.44
N LEU A 128 -10.80 -37.68 1.26
CA LEU A 128 -11.67 -38.06 0.13
C LEU A 128 -11.32 -39.46 -0.39
N PHE A 129 -10.04 -39.83 -0.45
CA PHE A 129 -9.62 -41.19 -0.80
C PHE A 129 -10.06 -42.23 0.23
N GLU A 130 -9.96 -41.94 1.53
CA GLU A 130 -10.44 -42.83 2.58
C GLU A 130 -11.96 -43.03 2.53
N GLN A 131 -12.72 -41.94 2.31
CA GLN A 131 -14.17 -42.01 2.15
C GLN A 131 -14.57 -42.82 0.91
N ASN A 132 -13.76 -42.77 -0.15
CA ASN A 132 -13.99 -43.52 -1.38
C ASN A 132 -14.11 -45.03 -1.17
N ASN A 133 -13.48 -45.57 -0.11
CA ASN A 133 -13.57 -46.99 0.23
C ASN A 133 -14.94 -47.41 0.78
N THR A 134 -15.75 -46.45 1.22
CA THR A 134 -17.06 -46.71 1.86
C THR A 134 -18.24 -46.15 1.08
N ARG A 135 -18.00 -45.21 0.17
CA ARG A 135 -19.00 -44.66 -0.74
C ARG A 135 -18.35 -44.26 -2.07
N PRO A 136 -19.06 -44.34 -3.19
CA PRO A 136 -18.51 -43.94 -4.48
C PRO A 136 -18.27 -42.43 -4.56
N ILE A 137 -16.99 -42.04 -4.71
CA ILE A 137 -16.53 -40.67 -4.96
C ILE A 137 -15.77 -40.68 -6.29
N SER A 138 -16.26 -39.92 -7.26
CA SER A 138 -15.60 -39.85 -8.58
C SER A 138 -14.34 -38.98 -8.53
N LYS A 139 -13.35 -39.26 -9.38
CA LYS A 139 -12.13 -38.44 -9.51
C LYS A 139 -12.46 -36.96 -9.82
N LEU A 140 -13.45 -36.72 -10.69
CA LEU A 140 -13.98 -35.39 -11.01
C LEU A 140 -14.48 -34.63 -9.77
N GLU A 141 -15.04 -35.32 -8.79
CA GLU A 141 -15.52 -34.72 -7.54
C GLU A 141 -14.35 -34.30 -6.64
N ILE A 142 -13.30 -35.13 -6.57
CA ILE A 142 -12.06 -34.81 -5.85
C ILE A 142 -11.40 -33.58 -6.47
N ASP A 143 -11.25 -33.55 -7.80
CA ASP A 143 -10.62 -32.44 -8.52
C ASP A 143 -11.39 -31.13 -8.32
N ARG A 144 -12.73 -31.17 -8.31
CA ARG A 144 -13.56 -29.99 -8.00
C ARG A 144 -13.39 -29.49 -6.57
N MET A 145 -13.36 -30.39 -5.59
CA MET A 145 -13.16 -29.99 -4.20
C MET A 145 -11.80 -29.31 -4.02
N VAL A 146 -10.75 -29.86 -4.65
CA VAL A 146 -9.41 -29.26 -4.68
C VAL A 146 -9.43 -27.90 -5.35
N MET A 147 -10.13 -27.75 -6.48
CA MET A 147 -10.27 -26.47 -7.18
C MET A 147 -10.96 -25.40 -6.31
N ILE A 148 -12.05 -25.76 -5.60
CA ILE A 148 -12.74 -24.86 -4.68
C ILE A 148 -11.81 -24.41 -3.55
N ILE A 149 -11.01 -25.33 -3.03
CA ILE A 149 -10.00 -25.05 -2.01
C ILE A 149 -8.97 -24.07 -2.55
N GLN A 150 -8.35 -24.38 -3.70
CA GLN A 150 -7.37 -23.51 -4.35
C GLN A 150 -7.93 -22.10 -4.61
N ARG A 151 -9.19 -21.99 -5.05
CA ARG A 151 -9.86 -20.69 -5.23
C ARG A 151 -9.98 -19.91 -3.92
N LYS A 152 -10.27 -20.56 -2.80
CA LYS A 152 -10.29 -19.90 -1.47
C LYS A 152 -8.89 -19.47 -1.03
N PHE A 153 -7.87 -20.30 -1.26
CA PHE A 153 -6.49 -19.96 -0.97
C PHE A 153 -5.95 -18.85 -1.88
N SER A 154 -6.44 -18.73 -3.11
CA SER A 154 -6.08 -17.62 -4.01
C SER A 154 -6.42 -16.26 -3.39
N GLY A 155 -7.53 -16.14 -2.67
CA GLY A 155 -7.89 -14.90 -1.98
C GLY A 155 -6.85 -14.48 -0.93
N ILE A 156 -6.30 -15.44 -0.17
CA ILE A 156 -5.24 -15.18 0.81
C ILE A 156 -3.95 -14.75 0.09
N GLN A 157 -3.64 -15.37 -1.05
CA GLN A 157 -2.47 -15.02 -1.86
C GLN A 157 -2.56 -13.58 -2.40
N VAL A 158 -3.73 -13.18 -2.88
CA VAL A 158 -4.01 -11.80 -3.34
C VAL A 158 -3.78 -10.81 -2.20
N GLN A 159 -4.32 -11.08 -1.01
CA GLN A 159 -4.15 -10.21 0.16
C GLN A 159 -2.68 -10.07 0.57
N LEU A 160 -1.92 -11.17 0.58
CA LEU A 160 -0.49 -11.16 0.89
C LEU A 160 0.29 -10.26 -0.08
N LYS A 161 0.08 -10.46 -1.40
CA LYS A 161 0.77 -9.66 -2.43
C LYS A 161 0.33 -8.19 -2.39
N GLN A 162 -0.96 -7.92 -2.12
CA GLN A 162 -1.48 -6.56 -1.99
C GLN A 162 -0.86 -5.81 -0.81
N SER A 163 -0.85 -6.42 0.39
CA SER A 163 -0.20 -5.84 1.57
C SER A 163 1.30 -5.57 1.32
N THR A 164 1.97 -6.47 0.60
CA THR A 164 3.38 -6.29 0.23
C THR A 164 3.56 -5.10 -0.72
N CYS A 165 2.72 -4.95 -1.73
CA CYS A 165 2.75 -3.80 -2.65
C CYS A 165 2.53 -2.47 -1.90
N GLU A 166 1.58 -2.45 -0.96
CA GLU A 166 1.30 -1.28 -0.12
C GLU A 166 2.52 -0.88 0.73
N ASN A 167 3.22 -1.85 1.33
CA ASN A 167 4.44 -1.61 2.08
C ASN A 167 5.56 -1.01 1.20
N VAL A 168 5.72 -1.50 -0.03
CA VAL A 168 6.70 -0.97 -0.99
C VAL A 168 6.33 0.46 -1.42
N MET A 169 5.06 0.69 -1.76
CA MET A 169 4.54 2.02 -2.12
C MET A 169 4.75 3.03 -0.99
N MET A 170 4.47 2.63 0.25
CA MET A 170 4.67 3.47 1.42
C MET A 170 6.16 3.78 1.64
N LEU A 171 7.04 2.79 1.51
CA LEU A 171 8.49 2.98 1.62
C LEU A 171 9.00 3.98 0.58
N ARG A 172 8.60 3.82 -0.69
CA ARG A 172 8.92 4.76 -1.78
C ARG A 172 8.43 6.18 -1.48
N SER A 173 7.18 6.31 -1.04
CA SER A 173 6.58 7.61 -0.72
C SER A 173 7.37 8.34 0.37
N ARG A 174 7.65 7.66 1.50
CA ARG A 174 8.42 8.22 2.61
C ARG A 174 9.82 8.66 2.19
N PHE A 175 10.49 7.86 1.35
CA PHE A 175 11.82 8.20 0.84
C PHE A 175 11.80 9.43 -0.07
N LEU A 176 10.84 9.50 -0.99
CA LEU A 176 10.67 10.65 -1.89
C LEU A 176 10.29 11.94 -1.14
N ASP A 177 9.43 11.84 -0.12
CA ASP A 177 9.08 12.96 0.76
C ASP A 177 10.29 13.45 1.56
N ALA A 178 11.07 12.55 2.17
CA ALA A 178 12.28 12.90 2.89
C ALA A 178 13.32 13.57 1.98
N ARG A 179 13.47 13.08 0.74
CA ARG A 179 14.33 13.68 -0.28
C ARG A 179 13.85 15.08 -0.69
N ARG A 180 12.54 15.25 -0.91
CA ARG A 180 11.93 16.57 -1.21
C ARG A 180 12.14 17.55 -0.05
N LYS A 181 11.95 17.12 1.19
CA LYS A 181 12.13 17.95 2.39
C LYS A 181 13.57 18.44 2.54
N ARG A 182 14.58 17.64 2.17
CA ARG A 182 15.99 18.06 2.19
C ARG A 182 16.37 19.04 1.07
N ARG A 183 15.74 18.92 -0.11
CA ARG A 183 16.00 19.86 -1.23
C ARG A 183 15.32 21.21 -1.04
N ASN A 184 14.21 21.26 -0.30
CA ASN A 184 13.45 22.48 -0.09
C ASN A 184 13.93 23.19 1.17
N PHE A 185 14.06 24.51 1.10
CA PHE A 185 14.28 25.32 2.31
C PHE A 185 13.05 25.27 3.22
N SER A 186 13.26 25.57 4.50
CA SER A 186 12.15 25.72 5.45
C SER A 186 11.19 26.82 4.98
N LYS A 187 9.93 26.76 5.43
CA LYS A 187 8.95 27.80 5.12
C LYS A 187 9.44 29.18 5.58
N GLN A 188 10.00 29.25 6.79
CA GLN A 188 10.57 30.46 7.37
C GLN A 188 11.74 31.01 6.53
N ALA A 189 12.71 30.16 6.16
CA ALA A 189 13.83 30.58 5.30
C ALA A 189 13.33 31.10 3.95
N THR A 190 12.36 30.40 3.36
CA THR A 190 11.76 30.81 2.08
C THR A 190 11.01 32.14 2.20
N GLU A 191 10.35 32.40 3.34
CA GLU A 191 9.63 33.64 3.62
C GLU A 191 10.60 34.81 3.77
N ILE A 192 11.68 34.66 4.54
CA ILE A 192 12.74 35.68 4.71
C ILE A 192 13.38 36.02 3.35
N LEU A 193 13.73 35.01 2.55
CA LEU A 193 14.33 35.23 1.22
C LEU A 193 13.36 35.91 0.25
N ASN A 194 12.07 35.54 0.28
CA ASN A 194 11.03 36.20 -0.52
C ASN A 194 10.79 37.64 -0.05
N GLU A 195 10.84 37.91 1.26
CA GLU A 195 10.67 39.25 1.81
C GLU A 195 11.71 40.21 1.24
N TYR A 196 12.97 39.80 1.30
CA TYR A 196 14.07 40.59 0.78
C TYR A 196 13.92 40.77 -0.75
N PHE A 197 13.61 39.69 -1.46
CA PHE A 197 13.44 39.73 -2.93
C PHE A 197 12.33 40.69 -3.36
N TYR A 198 11.16 40.64 -2.71
CA TYR A 198 10.02 41.47 -3.08
C TYR A 198 10.16 42.92 -2.61
N SER A 199 10.84 43.18 -1.49
CA SER A 199 11.16 44.55 -1.05
C SER A 199 12.22 45.23 -1.93
N HIS A 200 13.03 44.45 -2.65
CA HIS A 200 14.10 44.93 -3.53
C HIS A 200 13.89 44.55 -5.00
N LEU A 201 12.64 44.49 -5.49
CA LEU A 201 12.32 44.08 -6.87
C LEU A 201 13.04 44.87 -7.96
N ASN A 202 13.30 46.17 -7.72
CA ASN A 202 14.01 47.02 -8.67
C ASN A 202 15.49 46.63 -8.81
N ASN A 203 16.10 46.09 -7.75
CA ASN A 203 17.50 45.64 -7.75
C ASN A 203 17.70 44.43 -6.80
N PRO A 204 17.27 43.21 -7.18
CA PRO A 204 17.29 42.03 -6.31
C PRO A 204 18.66 41.33 -6.32
N TYR A 205 19.70 42.11 -6.01
CA TYR A 205 21.10 41.68 -5.93
C TYR A 205 21.64 42.05 -4.53
N PRO A 206 21.48 41.18 -3.53
CA PRO A 206 22.02 41.44 -2.18
C PRO A 206 23.55 41.56 -2.21
N SER A 207 24.11 42.48 -1.42
CA SER A 207 25.55 42.56 -1.15
C SER A 207 26.05 41.31 -0.41
N GLU A 208 27.37 41.09 -0.36
CA GLU A 208 27.91 39.92 0.37
C GLU A 208 27.54 39.93 1.86
N GLU A 209 27.66 41.07 2.53
CA GLU A 209 27.21 41.24 3.92
C GLU A 209 25.73 40.88 4.10
N THR A 210 24.88 41.29 3.15
CA THR A 210 23.45 40.96 3.20
C THR A 210 23.19 39.47 2.99
N LYS A 211 23.97 38.82 2.12
CA LYS A 211 23.85 37.36 1.91
C LYS A 211 24.29 36.59 3.15
N GLU A 212 25.32 37.05 3.86
CA GLU A 212 25.77 36.47 5.13
C GLU A 212 24.68 36.57 6.20
N GLU A 213 24.03 37.73 6.33
CA GLU A 213 22.94 37.91 7.28
C GLU A 213 21.71 37.05 6.92
N LEU A 214 21.32 36.99 5.64
CA LEU A 214 20.24 36.12 5.17
C LEU A 214 20.56 34.64 5.38
N ALA A 215 21.81 34.22 5.15
CA ALA A 215 22.29 32.88 5.41
C ALA A 215 22.16 32.52 6.90
N ARG A 216 22.56 33.43 7.79
CA ARG A 216 22.44 33.28 9.24
C ARG A 216 20.99 33.17 9.69
N GLN A 217 20.12 34.06 9.22
CA GLN A 217 18.68 34.05 9.59
C GLN A 217 17.95 32.80 9.06
N CYS A 218 18.30 32.35 7.86
CA CYS A 218 17.68 31.19 7.22
C CYS A 218 18.31 29.85 7.62
N GLN A 219 19.42 29.87 8.36
CA GLN A 219 20.23 28.69 8.70
C GLN A 219 20.65 27.88 7.46
N ILE A 220 21.07 28.58 6.41
CA ILE A 220 21.58 27.99 5.16
C ILE A 220 22.93 28.61 4.82
N THR A 221 23.63 28.07 3.82
CA THR A 221 24.92 28.60 3.39
C THR A 221 24.78 29.82 2.48
N VAL A 222 25.79 30.70 2.47
CA VAL A 222 25.85 31.87 1.58
C VAL A 222 25.73 31.47 0.10
N SER A 223 26.34 30.34 -0.28
CA SER A 223 26.21 29.78 -1.64
C SER A 223 24.76 29.38 -1.98
N GLN A 224 24.03 28.77 -1.03
CA GLN A 224 22.61 28.44 -1.19
C GLN A 224 21.74 29.70 -1.34
N VAL A 225 22.03 30.78 -0.60
CA VAL A 225 21.39 32.09 -0.77
C VAL A 225 21.66 32.63 -2.17
N ALA A 226 22.92 32.68 -2.61
CA ALA A 226 23.29 33.17 -3.94
C ALA A 226 22.58 32.40 -5.07
N ASN A 227 22.58 31.06 -4.98
CA ASN A 227 21.89 30.19 -5.92
C ASN A 227 20.37 30.41 -5.91
N TRP A 228 19.78 30.62 -4.73
CA TRP A 228 18.34 30.89 -4.62
C TRP A 228 17.97 32.20 -5.31
N PHE A 229 18.71 33.28 -5.07
CA PHE A 229 18.45 34.58 -5.70
C PHE A 229 18.65 34.53 -7.22
N GLY A 230 19.70 33.85 -7.70
CA GLY A 230 19.90 33.61 -9.13
C GLY A 230 18.70 32.90 -9.77
N ASN A 231 18.27 31.78 -9.17
CA ASN A 231 17.13 31.01 -9.65
C ASN A 231 15.80 31.79 -9.54
N LYS A 232 15.59 32.56 -8.46
CA LYS A 232 14.39 33.37 -8.26
C LYS A 232 14.28 34.47 -9.31
N ARG A 233 15.37 35.18 -9.64
CA ARG A 233 15.38 36.18 -10.72
C ARG A 233 15.03 35.58 -12.08
N ILE A 234 15.62 34.44 -12.43
CA ILE A 234 15.33 33.75 -13.70
C ILE A 234 13.85 33.37 -13.78
N ARG A 235 13.29 32.78 -12.70
CA ARG A 235 11.88 32.39 -12.65
C ARG A 235 10.94 33.60 -12.74
N TYR A 236 11.25 34.68 -12.02
CA TYR A 236 10.49 35.92 -12.03
C TYR A 236 10.44 36.54 -13.44
N LYS A 237 11.59 36.64 -14.11
CA LYS A 237 11.70 37.18 -15.48
C LYS A 237 10.98 36.30 -16.51
N LYS A 238 11.03 34.97 -16.38
CA LYS A 238 10.41 34.04 -17.34
C LYS A 238 8.88 33.98 -17.24
N ASN A 239 8.31 34.22 -16.05
CA ASN A 239 6.88 34.11 -15.80
C ASN A 239 6.35 35.35 -15.07
N LEU A 240 6.42 36.51 -15.73
CA LEU A 240 6.13 37.80 -15.12
C LEU A 240 4.70 37.89 -14.56
N ALA A 241 3.69 37.44 -15.31
CA ALA A 241 2.28 37.49 -14.86
C ALA A 241 2.04 36.69 -13.56
N LYS A 242 2.50 35.44 -13.51
CA LYS A 242 2.39 34.58 -12.32
C LYS A 242 3.22 35.08 -11.15
N SER A 243 4.40 35.62 -11.45
CA SER A 243 5.32 36.11 -10.41
C SER A 243 4.89 37.45 -9.84
N GLN A 244 4.14 38.26 -10.61
CA GLN A 244 3.50 39.48 -10.13
C GLN A 244 2.32 39.17 -9.20
N GLU A 245 1.54 38.13 -9.50
CA GLU A 245 0.51 37.61 -8.60
C GLU A 245 1.10 37.15 -7.27
N GLU A 246 2.19 36.38 -7.30
CA GLU A 246 2.93 35.97 -6.09
C GLU A 246 3.47 37.16 -5.29
N ALA A 247 3.95 38.21 -5.97
CA ALA A 247 4.40 39.44 -5.32
C ALA A 247 3.24 40.20 -4.66
N ASN A 248 2.10 40.33 -5.33
CA ASN A 248 0.90 40.99 -4.81
C ASN A 248 0.35 40.24 -3.59
N LEU A 249 0.33 38.91 -3.62
CA LEU A 249 -0.04 38.08 -2.47
C LEU A 249 0.87 38.33 -1.27
N TYR A 250 2.17 38.50 -1.50
CA TYR A 250 3.14 38.79 -0.45
C TYR A 250 2.90 40.17 0.18
N VAL A 251 2.66 41.19 -0.64
CA VAL A 251 2.33 42.56 -0.19
C VAL A 251 1.04 42.55 0.62
N ASN A 252 -0.01 41.87 0.14
CA ASN A 252 -1.30 41.77 0.84
C ASN A 252 -1.18 41.03 2.18
N LYS A 253 -0.39 39.96 2.24
CA LYS A 253 -0.13 39.23 3.49
C LYS A 253 0.58 40.12 4.51
N LYS A 254 1.58 40.89 4.08
CA LYS A 254 2.30 41.84 4.95
C LYS A 254 1.37 42.96 5.44
N ALA A 255 0.52 43.50 4.57
CA ALA A 255 -0.48 44.52 4.94
C ALA A 255 -1.49 43.98 5.97
N ALA A 256 -2.00 42.76 5.79
CA ALA A 256 -2.91 42.12 6.74
C ALA A 256 -2.25 41.86 8.10
N GLN A 257 -0.97 41.46 8.12
CA GLN A 257 -0.21 41.22 9.34
C GLN A 257 0.04 42.53 10.12
N VAL A 258 0.29 43.64 9.42
CA VAL A 258 0.41 44.98 10.02
C VAL A 258 -0.94 45.45 10.61
N GLN A 259 -2.06 45.25 9.90
CA GLN A 259 -3.40 45.54 10.42
C GLN A 259 -3.73 44.71 11.67
N GLN A 260 -3.38 43.43 11.69
CA GLN A 260 -3.58 42.57 12.85
C GLN A 260 -2.75 43.03 14.06
N ASN A 261 -1.48 43.38 13.86
CA ASN A 261 -0.63 43.91 14.93
C ASN A 261 -1.12 45.27 15.46
N TYR A 262 -1.65 46.13 14.58
CA TYR A 262 -2.26 47.41 14.98
C TYR A 262 -3.51 47.20 15.85
N MET A 263 -4.38 46.25 15.50
CA MET A 263 -5.59 45.90 16.27
C MET A 263 -5.28 45.30 17.65
N ILE A 264 -4.20 44.51 17.76
CA ILE A 264 -3.75 43.96 19.06
C ILE A 264 -3.11 45.03 19.93
N GLY A 265 -2.33 45.95 19.34
CA GLY A 265 -1.69 47.06 20.05
C GLY A 265 -2.67 48.11 20.57
N THR A 266 -3.76 48.39 19.84
CA THR A 266 -4.82 49.31 20.30
C THR A 266 -5.69 48.71 21.40
N ALA A 267 -5.93 47.39 21.39
CA ALA A 267 -6.68 46.71 22.46
C ALA A 267 -5.95 46.71 23.82
N ALA A 268 -4.61 46.69 23.83
CA ALA A 268 -3.80 46.75 25.05
C ALA A 268 -3.72 48.16 25.67
N GLY A 269 -4.10 49.21 24.93
CA GLY A 269 -4.02 50.61 25.36
C GLY A 269 -5.36 51.23 25.81
N MET A 270 -6.47 50.47 25.82
CA MET A 270 -7.74 50.98 26.31
C MET A 270 -7.79 50.91 27.84
N ILE A 271 -7.29 51.97 28.50
CA ILE A 271 -7.60 52.25 29.91
C ILE A 271 -9.12 52.32 30.04
N ASN A 272 -9.68 51.51 30.94
CA ASN A 272 -11.09 51.49 31.26
C ASN A 272 -11.50 52.88 31.79
N PRO A 273 -12.48 53.58 31.18
CA PRO A 273 -12.90 54.91 31.63
C PRO A 273 -13.50 54.93 33.05
N TYR A 274 -13.60 53.79 33.73
CA TYR A 274 -14.01 53.68 35.14
C TYR A 274 -12.88 53.86 36.17
N ASP A 275 -11.60 53.91 35.78
CA ASP A 275 -10.49 54.03 36.74
C ASP A 275 -10.15 55.48 37.17
N LEU A 276 -10.90 56.50 36.72
CA LEU A 276 -10.62 57.91 37.05
C LEU A 276 -11.33 58.45 38.32
N TYR A 277 -12.00 57.60 39.11
CA TYR A 277 -12.79 58.02 40.28
C TYR A 277 -12.32 57.42 41.61
N GLN A 278 -11.03 57.24 41.82
CA GLN A 278 -10.50 57.03 43.17
C GLN A 278 -9.35 58.00 43.45
N TYR A 279 -9.31 58.51 44.69
CA TYR A 279 -8.44 59.55 45.24
C TYR A 279 -8.92 61.00 45.12
N LYS A 280 -9.96 61.32 45.92
CA LYS A 280 -9.99 62.56 46.71
C LYS A 280 -9.91 62.18 48.19
N PHE A 281 -8.78 62.48 48.82
CA PHE A 281 -8.66 62.86 50.23
C PHE A 281 -7.77 64.10 50.27
#